data_AF-A0A0G4ET91-F1
#
_entry.id   AF-A0A0G4ET91-F1
#
_cell.length_a   1.000
_cell.length_b   1.000
_cell.length_c   1.000
_cell.angle_alpha   90.00
_cell.angle_beta   90.00
_cell.angle_gamma   90.00
#
_symmetry.space_group_name_H-M   'P 1'
#
loop_
_entity.id
_entity.type
_entity.pdbx_description
1 polymer ?
#
loop_
_entity_poly.entity_id
_entity_poly.type
_entity_poly.pdbx_seq_one_letter_code
_entity_poly.pdbx_strand_id
1 'polypeptide(L)'
;MKELDRPVTLHTDGSGWNKKAKQVSITAFDLFGAWDDEDGNEANCGDFKVFFETQKGKLGTWDVEKHGLIYNDNRFLKELKAFVTKLMGSAAANDIDYSESGMQGDEFVSLDAGKDFIKAYQKWEAGEAASKTTGT
;
A
#
# COMPACT_ATOMS: atom_id res chain seq x y z
N MET A 1 1.38 -0.99 -11.93
CA MET A 1 0.96 -1.99 -10.92
C MET A 1 1.87 -3.20 -10.93
N LYS A 2 2.46 -3.53 -9.78
CA LYS A 2 3.26 -4.73 -9.51
C LYS A 2 2.50 -5.67 -8.58
N GLU A 3 2.22 -6.87 -9.05
CA GLU A 3 1.59 -7.93 -8.25
C GLU A 3 2.58 -8.48 -7.20
N LEU A 4 2.05 -8.84 -6.04
CA LEU A 4 2.79 -9.57 -5.02
C LEU A 4 2.82 -11.06 -5.39
N ASP A 5 3.95 -11.74 -5.17
CA ASP A 5 4.08 -13.19 -5.45
C ASP A 5 2.99 -14.04 -4.79
N ARG A 6 2.46 -13.56 -3.67
CA ARG A 6 1.27 -14.09 -3.00
C ARG A 6 0.54 -12.98 -2.26
N PRO A 7 -0.80 -13.11 -2.07
CA PRO A 7 -1.53 -12.14 -1.27
C PRO A 7 -1.01 -12.04 0.16
N VAL A 8 -1.08 -10.84 0.72
CA VAL A 8 -0.70 -10.55 2.11
C VAL A 8 -1.92 -10.12 2.89
N THR A 9 -2.17 -10.80 4.00
CA THR A 9 -3.30 -10.48 4.87
C THR A 9 -2.92 -9.39 5.87
N LEU A 10 -3.58 -8.25 5.77
CA LEU A 10 -3.60 -7.18 6.77
C LEU A 10 -4.97 -7.13 7.46
N HIS A 11 -5.12 -6.31 8.49
CA HIS A 11 -6.34 -6.23 9.26
C HIS A 11 -6.76 -4.79 9.53
N THR A 12 -8.06 -4.57 9.42
CA THR A 12 -8.73 -3.41 10.01
C THR A 12 -9.11 -3.70 11.46
N ASP A 13 -9.28 -2.66 12.27
CA ASP A 13 -9.84 -2.76 13.63
C ASP A 13 -11.14 -1.96 13.80
N GLY A 14 -11.59 -1.23 12.77
CA GLY A 14 -12.78 -0.40 12.87
C GLY A 14 -12.53 0.97 13.48
N SER A 15 -11.28 1.39 13.65
CA SER A 15 -10.93 2.73 14.16
C SER A 15 -11.12 3.85 13.14
N GLY A 16 -11.20 3.49 11.85
CA GLY A 16 -11.36 4.42 10.74
C GLY A 16 -12.82 4.62 10.32
N TRP A 17 -13.00 4.88 9.03
CA TRP A 17 -14.34 5.02 8.43
C TRP A 17 -15.02 3.68 8.15
N ASN A 18 -14.24 2.59 8.20
CA ASN A 18 -14.79 1.26 8.36
C ASN A 18 -15.19 1.05 9.83
N LYS A 19 -16.27 0.29 10.04
CA LYS A 19 -16.75 -0.06 11.40
C LYS A 19 -16.55 -1.53 11.72
N LYS A 20 -15.57 -2.17 11.07
CA LYS A 20 -15.43 -3.63 11.06
C LYS A 20 -13.98 -4.02 11.25
N ALA A 21 -13.69 -4.75 12.33
CA ALA A 21 -12.45 -5.48 12.44
C ALA A 21 -12.51 -6.71 11.51
N LYS A 22 -11.73 -6.70 10.42
CA LYS A 22 -11.75 -7.77 9.41
C LYS A 22 -10.42 -7.84 8.66
N GLN A 23 -10.09 -9.04 8.20
CA GLN A 23 -8.96 -9.28 7.31
C GLN A 23 -9.15 -8.61 5.93
N VAL A 24 -8.06 -8.13 5.35
CA VAL A 24 -7.96 -7.55 4.01
C VAL A 24 -6.77 -8.20 3.31
N SER A 25 -7.02 -8.80 2.15
CA SER A 25 -6.05 -9.51 1.32
C SER A 25 -5.48 -8.54 0.28
N ILE A 26 -4.21 -8.17 0.44
CA ILE A 26 -3.47 -7.24 -0.42
C ILE A 26 -2.81 -8.02 -1.54
N THR A 27 -3.01 -7.59 -2.78
CA THR A 27 -2.60 -8.34 -3.98
C THR A 27 -1.54 -7.65 -4.80
N ALA A 28 -1.53 -6.32 -4.80
CA ALA A 28 -0.63 -5.55 -5.65
C ALA A 28 -0.38 -4.16 -5.08
N PHE A 29 0.70 -3.58 -5.59
CA PHE A 29 1.10 -2.20 -5.33
C PHE A 29 1.21 -1.43 -6.64
N ASP A 30 0.93 -0.14 -6.59
CA ASP A 30 1.24 0.78 -7.68
C ASP A 30 1.66 2.13 -7.14
N LEU A 31 2.52 2.82 -7.87
CA LEU A 31 2.96 4.16 -7.52
C LEU A 31 2.59 5.10 -8.67
N PHE A 32 1.67 6.03 -8.40
CA PHE A 32 1.19 7.00 -9.39
C PHE A 32 1.76 8.38 -9.11
N GLY A 33 1.98 9.18 -10.15
CA GLY A 33 2.39 10.59 -9.99
C GLY A 33 3.85 10.82 -9.58
N ALA A 34 4.66 9.77 -9.42
CA ALA A 34 6.07 9.86 -9.05
C ALA A 34 6.98 9.86 -10.30
N TRP A 35 7.12 11.02 -10.93
CA TRP A 35 7.95 11.22 -12.11
C TRP A 35 8.99 12.30 -11.83
N ASP A 36 10.20 12.11 -12.35
CA ASP A 36 11.22 13.18 -12.33
C ASP A 36 10.69 14.36 -13.16
N ASP A 37 11.00 15.58 -12.72
CA ASP A 37 10.62 16.77 -13.49
C ASP A 37 11.48 16.93 -14.76
N GLU A 38 11.13 17.91 -15.60
CA GLU A 38 11.82 18.16 -16.87
C GLU A 38 13.31 18.54 -16.68
N ASP A 39 13.69 18.98 -15.48
CA ASP A 39 15.05 19.34 -15.10
C ASP A 39 15.83 18.14 -14.51
N GLY A 40 15.19 16.97 -14.40
CA GLY A 40 15.77 15.75 -13.87
C GLY A 40 15.84 15.69 -12.33
N ASN A 41 15.05 16.51 -11.63
CA ASN A 41 14.93 16.40 -10.18
C ASN A 41 14.08 15.18 -9.81
N GLU A 42 14.57 14.40 -8.85
CA GLU A 42 13.87 13.20 -8.34
C GLU A 42 12.45 13.56 -7.84
N ALA A 43 11.47 12.74 -8.19
CA ALA A 43 10.11 12.87 -7.67
C ALA A 43 10.08 12.92 -6.13
N ASN A 44 9.41 13.93 -5.57
CA ASN A 44 9.33 14.13 -4.12
C ASN A 44 7.95 13.80 -3.52
N CYS A 45 6.96 13.53 -4.37
CA CYS A 45 5.63 13.11 -3.99
C CYS A 45 5.06 12.10 -4.98
N GLY A 46 4.12 11.29 -4.51
CA GLY A 46 3.41 10.29 -5.31
C GLY A 46 2.21 9.74 -4.54
N ASP A 47 1.36 9.00 -5.24
CA ASP A 47 0.21 8.29 -4.71
C ASP A 47 0.50 6.78 -4.74
N PHE A 48 0.74 6.23 -3.56
CA PHE A 48 0.95 4.80 -3.36
C PHE A 48 -0.40 4.10 -3.19
N LYS A 49 -0.76 3.30 -4.20
CA LYS A 49 -1.99 2.52 -4.24
C LYS A 49 -1.75 1.10 -3.76
N VAL A 50 -2.50 0.72 -2.73
CA VAL A 50 -2.49 -0.61 -2.12
C VAL A 50 -3.77 -1.35 -2.52
N PHE A 51 -3.64 -2.29 -3.46
CA PHE A 51 -4.77 -3.03 -4.02
C PHE A 51 -5.16 -4.21 -3.13
N PHE A 52 -6.46 -4.44 -2.99
CA PHE A 52 -7.03 -5.52 -2.19
C PHE A 52 -8.10 -6.31 -2.94
N GLU A 53 -8.28 -7.58 -2.56
CA GLU A 53 -9.30 -8.44 -3.16
C GLU A 53 -10.73 -8.00 -2.76
N THR A 54 -11.53 -7.66 -3.77
CA THR A 54 -12.89 -7.17 -3.59
C THR A 54 -13.96 -8.25 -3.71
N GLN A 55 -15.05 -8.09 -2.96
CA GLN A 55 -16.18 -9.03 -2.95
C GLN A 55 -17.18 -8.82 -4.09
N LYS A 56 -16.92 -7.93 -5.07
CA LYS A 56 -17.83 -7.74 -6.23
C LYS A 56 -17.81 -9.00 -7.13
N GLY A 57 -18.62 -9.98 -6.74
CA GLY A 57 -19.03 -11.14 -7.56
C GLY A 57 -18.27 -12.47 -7.37
N LYS A 58 -17.27 -12.60 -6.48
CA LYS A 58 -16.49 -13.85 -6.35
C LYS A 58 -16.09 -14.25 -4.91
N LEU A 59 -14.95 -13.79 -4.40
CA LEU A 59 -14.29 -14.36 -3.19
C LEU A 59 -13.40 -13.34 -2.43
N GLY A 60 -13.66 -12.04 -2.56
CA GLY A 60 -12.80 -11.03 -1.91
C GLY A 60 -12.89 -10.99 -0.39
N THR A 61 -11.97 -10.26 0.21
CA THR A 61 -11.91 -10.07 1.66
C THR A 61 -12.52 -8.74 2.09
N TRP A 62 -12.65 -7.78 1.18
CA TRP A 62 -13.24 -6.48 1.45
C TRP A 62 -14.37 -6.11 0.50
N ASP A 63 -15.31 -5.30 0.99
CA ASP A 63 -16.48 -4.81 0.27
C ASP A 63 -16.67 -3.38 0.76
N VAL A 64 -16.33 -2.39 -0.06
CA VAL A 64 -16.37 -0.98 0.35
C VAL A 64 -17.80 -0.53 0.66
N GLU A 65 -18.78 -1.01 -0.12
CA GLU A 65 -20.20 -0.64 0.07
C GLU A 65 -20.75 -1.20 1.39
N LYS A 66 -20.30 -2.39 1.82
CA LYS A 66 -20.77 -3.02 3.08
C LYS A 66 -19.92 -2.71 4.30
N HIS A 67 -18.60 -2.63 4.15
CA HIS A 67 -17.66 -2.54 5.27
C HIS A 67 -17.15 -1.12 5.52
N GLY A 68 -17.29 -0.21 4.54
CA GLY A 68 -16.77 1.16 4.59
C GLY A 68 -15.34 1.27 4.05
N LEU A 69 -14.75 2.47 4.22
CA LEU A 69 -13.41 2.78 3.75
C LEU A 69 -12.34 2.29 4.73
N ILE A 70 -11.26 1.72 4.19
CA ILE A 70 -10.08 1.32 4.97
C ILE A 70 -9.32 2.56 5.42
N TYR A 71 -9.42 3.66 4.65
CA TYR A 71 -8.93 4.98 5.01
C TYR A 71 -9.09 5.29 6.51
N ASN A 72 -8.00 5.78 7.09
CA ASN A 72 -7.86 6.16 8.49
C ASN A 72 -8.02 5.00 9.50
N ASP A 73 -7.92 3.74 9.06
CA ASP A 73 -7.81 2.61 9.98
C ASP A 73 -6.37 2.47 10.49
N ASN A 74 -6.19 2.67 11.80
CA ASN A 74 -4.87 2.71 12.43
C ASN A 74 -4.17 1.36 12.41
N ARG A 75 -4.93 0.28 12.60
CA ARG A 75 -4.35 -1.07 12.60
C ARG A 75 -3.86 -1.43 11.20
N PHE A 76 -4.66 -1.14 10.18
CA PHE A 76 -4.28 -1.42 8.81
C PHE A 76 -3.01 -0.68 8.41
N LEU A 77 -2.92 0.63 8.70
CA LEU A 77 -1.73 1.42 8.38
C LEU A 77 -0.48 0.89 9.11
N LYS A 78 -0.62 0.52 10.38
CA LYS A 78 0.49 -0.05 11.17
C LYS A 78 0.98 -1.36 10.57
N GLU A 79 0.08 -2.27 10.20
CA GLU A 79 0.43 -3.54 9.59
C GLU A 79 1.04 -3.34 8.18
N LEU A 80 0.51 -2.40 7.40
CA LEU A 80 1.06 -2.00 6.10
C LEU A 80 2.49 -1.45 6.23
N LYS A 81 2.73 -0.50 7.15
CA LYS A 81 4.06 0.06 7.42
C LYS A 81 5.05 -1.03 7.86
N ALA A 82 4.61 -1.99 8.68
CA ALA A 82 5.43 -3.13 9.06
C ALA A 82 5.78 -4.03 7.86
N PHE A 83 4.85 -4.19 6.91
CA PHE A 83 5.10 -4.95 5.69
C PHE A 83 6.05 -4.20 4.74
N VAL A 84 5.82 -2.91 4.50
CA VAL A 84 6.70 -2.04 3.71
C VAL A 84 8.10 -2.01 4.32
N THR A 85 8.23 -1.96 5.64
CA THR A 85 9.53 -2.04 6.34
C THR A 85 10.32 -3.30 5.96
N LYS A 86 9.63 -4.45 5.83
CA LYS A 86 10.28 -5.71 5.45
C LYS A 86 10.72 -5.73 3.99
N LEU A 87 9.96 -5.07 3.11
CA LEU A 87 10.23 -5.05 1.67
C LEU A 87 11.29 -4.01 1.26
N MET A 88 11.20 -2.82 1.86
CA MET A 88 11.84 -1.60 1.36
C MET A 88 12.60 -0.83 2.46
N GLY A 89 12.51 -1.27 3.71
CA GLY A 89 13.15 -0.63 4.85
C GLY A 89 12.28 0.40 5.58
N SER A 90 12.72 0.80 6.77
CA SER A 90 11.93 1.65 7.67
C SER A 90 11.77 3.08 7.17
N ALA A 91 12.75 3.62 6.42
CA ALA A 91 12.64 4.95 5.82
C ALA A 91 11.42 5.04 4.88
N ALA A 92 11.28 4.09 3.97
CA ALA A 92 10.14 4.00 3.07
C ALA A 92 8.81 3.85 3.83
N ALA A 93 8.77 3.02 4.87
CA ALA A 93 7.55 2.81 5.66
C ALA A 93 7.11 4.04 6.46
N ASN A 94 8.05 4.89 6.89
CA ASN A 94 7.74 6.12 7.61
C ASN A 94 7.28 7.24 6.67
N ASP A 95 7.59 7.13 5.38
CA ASP A 95 7.34 8.14 4.35
C ASP A 95 6.06 7.84 3.53
N ILE A 96 5.14 7.09 4.13
CA ILE A 96 3.78 6.87 3.62
C ILE A 96 2.75 7.18 4.70
N ASP A 97 1.63 7.78 4.33
CA ASP A 97 0.44 7.91 5.18
C ASP A 97 -0.83 7.93 4.33
N TYR A 98 -2.01 7.78 4.91
CA TYR A 98 -3.24 7.81 4.11
C TYR A 98 -3.40 9.16 3.39
N SER A 99 -3.69 9.09 2.09
CA SER A 99 -4.17 10.25 1.33
C SER A 99 -5.60 10.62 1.75
N GLU A 100 -6.14 11.71 1.21
CA GLU A 100 -7.52 12.14 1.50
C GLU A 100 -8.57 11.03 1.29
N SER A 101 -9.63 11.05 2.11
CA SER A 101 -10.69 10.02 2.09
C SER A 101 -11.31 9.75 0.72
N GLY A 102 -11.34 10.76 -0.17
CA GLY A 102 -11.88 10.64 -1.53
C GLY A 102 -10.98 9.92 -2.53
N MET A 103 -9.74 9.60 -2.15
CA MET A 103 -8.76 8.93 -3.02
C MET A 103 -8.82 7.41 -2.91
N GLN A 104 -9.47 6.86 -1.88
CA GLN A 104 -9.71 5.42 -1.81
C GLN A 104 -10.73 5.01 -2.90
N GLY A 105 -10.36 4.01 -3.70
CA GLY A 105 -11.27 3.37 -4.66
C GLY A 105 -11.98 2.15 -4.10
N ASP A 106 -12.75 1.48 -4.95
CA ASP A 106 -13.45 0.23 -4.63
C ASP A 106 -12.49 -0.94 -4.37
N GLU A 107 -11.28 -0.89 -4.97
CA GLU A 107 -10.32 -2.01 -5.01
C GLU A 107 -8.93 -1.65 -4.48
N PHE A 108 -8.71 -0.40 -4.07
CA PHE A 108 -7.43 0.04 -3.53
C PHE A 108 -7.62 1.12 -2.48
N VAL A 109 -6.70 1.19 -1.52
CA VAL A 109 -6.53 2.34 -0.63
C VAL A 109 -5.32 3.16 -1.09
N SER A 110 -5.44 4.48 -1.04
CA SER A 110 -4.44 5.45 -1.51
C SER A 110 -3.67 6.04 -0.33
N LEU A 111 -2.37 6.19 -0.51
CA LEU A 111 -1.43 6.74 0.47
C LEU A 111 -0.54 7.79 -0.18
N ASP A 112 -0.35 8.92 0.50
CA ASP A 112 0.66 9.89 0.12
C ASP A 112 2.02 9.24 0.32
N ALA A 113 2.86 9.30 -0.70
CA ALA A 113 4.22 8.76 -0.67
C ALA A 113 5.23 9.88 -0.87
N GLY A 114 6.21 9.97 0.03
CA GLY A 114 7.34 10.87 -0.12
C GLY A 114 8.51 10.24 -0.87
N LYS A 115 9.57 11.05 -1.04
CA LYS A 115 10.79 10.72 -1.77
C LYS A 115 11.48 9.42 -1.32
N ASP A 116 11.50 9.12 -0.02
CA ASP A 116 12.21 7.96 0.52
C ASP A 116 11.45 6.68 0.16
N PHE A 117 10.12 6.74 0.19
CA PHE A 117 9.28 5.65 -0.32
C PHE A 117 9.44 5.48 -1.83
N ILE A 118 9.31 6.56 -2.62
CA ILE A 118 9.39 6.53 -4.09
C ILE A 118 10.68 5.85 -4.55
N LYS A 119 11.81 6.29 -4.00
CA LYS A 119 13.14 5.76 -4.33
C LYS A 119 13.27 4.27 -3.97
N ALA A 120 12.73 3.86 -2.83
CA ALA A 120 12.76 2.46 -2.41
C ALA A 120 11.82 1.59 -3.26
N TYR A 121 10.65 2.11 -3.60
CA TYR A 121 9.66 1.45 -4.44
C TYR A 121 10.21 1.20 -5.85
N GLN A 122 10.81 2.19 -6.50
CA GLN A 122 11.41 2.04 -7.84
C GLN A 122 12.48 0.94 -7.87
N LYS A 123 13.34 0.85 -6.85
CA LYS A 123 14.33 -0.22 -6.72
C LYS A 123 13.70 -1.59 -6.51
N TRP A 124 12.68 -1.68 -5.64
CA TRP A 124 11.94 -2.91 -5.40
C TRP A 124 11.18 -3.37 -6.65
N GLU A 125 10.59 -2.43 -7.39
CA GLU A 125 9.86 -2.69 -8.62
C GLU A 125 10.79 -3.25 -9.71
N ALA A 126 11.97 -2.65 -9.90
CA ALA A 126 13.01 -3.12 -10.82
C ALA A 126 13.65 -4.48 -10.42
N GLY A 127 13.32 -5.02 -9.24
CA GLY A 127 13.89 -6.27 -8.73
C GLY A 127 15.27 -6.12 -8.08
N GLU A 128 15.66 -4.88 -7.76
CA GLU A 128 16.95 -4.54 -7.15
C GLU A 128 16.89 -4.49 -5.61
N ALA A 129 15.70 -4.64 -5.02
CA ALA A 129 15.55 -4.78 -3.58
C ALA A 129 16.00 -6.17 -3.11
N ALA A 130 17.22 -6.21 -2.56
CA ALA A 130 17.80 -7.25 -1.72
C ALA A 130 17.20 -8.66 -1.87
N SER A 131 17.69 -9.40 -2.87
CA SER A 131 17.86 -10.85 -2.71
C SER A 131 18.67 -11.11 -1.45
N LYS A 132 18.00 -11.46 -0.34
CA LYS A 132 18.59 -12.14 0.82
C LYS A 132 17.49 -12.76 1.68
N THR A 133 17.04 -13.96 1.30
CA THR A 133 16.82 -15.05 2.25
C THR A 133 17.08 -16.37 1.54
N THR A 134 18.37 -16.69 1.38
CA THR A 134 18.84 -18.05 1.10
C THR A 134 19.90 -18.37 2.15
N GLY A 135 19.73 -19.50 2.84
CA GLY A 135 20.66 -20.07 3.82
C GLY A 135 20.33 -19.66 5.26
N THR A 136 20.11 -20.56 6.21
CA THR A 136 20.33 -22.03 6.32
C THR A 136 19.38 -22.57 7.38
#